data_AF-A0A023G845-F1
#
_entry.id   AF-A0A023G845-F1
#
_cell.length_a   1.000
_cell.length_b   1.000
_cell.length_c   1.000
_cell.angle_alpha   90.00
_cell.angle_beta   90.00
_cell.angle_gamma   90.00
#
_symmetry.space_group_name_H-M   'P 1'
#
loop_
_entity.id
_entity.type
_entity.pdbx_description
1 polymer ?
#
loop_
_entity_poly.entity_id
_entity_poly.type
_entity_poly.pdbx_seq_one_letter_code
_entity_poly.pdbx_strand_id
1 'polypeptide(L)'
;MAGEVLVDALPYIDQGYDEPGIREAVMAMVEEETRRYRPTKNYLEHLPQLSLHQFESEIMKTEFERLQSRLPMEMMSMKRYELPQPPAGKTTDVASWSECVDNSSAQLEHQATRIANLELMARYGAEAWKAYNAALVRMLHQLQRQLQDLRKEIQEVNWQRKTTQTEAGEKLKHLEASWVSLVSKNFEIERACVELEKEIAVLEADYDLKRKALQNQQSQEQSKAASTQDRKDKEQAEKERVDDADQAQVIGETQQVVTEVD
;
A
#
# COMPACT_ATOMS: atom_id res chain seq x y z
N MET A 1 2.97 -11.81 -20.29
CA MET A 1 3.41 -11.80 -18.88
C MET A 1 3.51 -10.35 -18.46
N ALA A 2 2.45 -9.81 -17.84
CA ALA A 2 2.57 -8.54 -17.13
C ALA A 2 3.62 -8.75 -16.04
N GLY A 3 4.64 -7.88 -15.99
CA GLY A 3 5.71 -7.97 -15.00
C GLY A 3 5.10 -8.06 -13.60
N GLU A 4 5.61 -8.96 -12.78
CA GLU A 4 5.20 -9.08 -11.38
C GLU A 4 5.36 -7.71 -10.73
N VAL A 5 4.24 -7.03 -10.53
CA VAL A 5 4.19 -5.84 -9.69
C VAL A 5 4.40 -6.36 -8.29
N LEU A 6 5.60 -6.15 -7.74
CA LEU A 6 5.89 -6.43 -6.34
C LEU A 6 5.05 -5.47 -5.50
N VAL A 7 3.86 -5.93 -5.11
CA VAL A 7 3.02 -5.22 -4.16
C VAL A 7 3.56 -5.52 -2.77
N ASP A 8 4.26 -4.55 -2.18
CA ASP A 8 4.79 -4.66 -0.83
C ASP A 8 3.83 -4.00 0.17
N ALA A 9 3.48 -4.75 1.21
CA ALA A 9 2.69 -4.29 2.34
C ALA A 9 3.14 -5.11 3.56
N LEU A 10 3.38 -4.45 4.70
CA LEU A 10 3.99 -5.07 5.87
C LEU A 10 3.01 -5.13 7.07
N PRO A 11 2.00 -6.02 7.07
CA PRO A 11 1.00 -6.11 8.13
C PRO A 11 1.54 -6.20 9.57
N TYR A 12 2.71 -6.80 9.80
CA TYR A 12 3.29 -6.90 11.15
C TYR A 12 3.93 -5.60 11.64
N ILE A 13 4.17 -4.64 10.75
CA ILE A 13 4.79 -3.33 11.04
C ILE A 13 3.77 -2.20 10.94
N ASP A 14 2.92 -2.24 9.91
CA ASP A 14 1.94 -1.21 9.58
C ASP A 14 0.68 -1.32 10.47
N GLN A 15 0.76 -0.97 11.75
CA GLN A 15 -0.37 -1.14 12.70
C GLN A 15 -1.50 -0.10 12.54
N GLY A 16 -1.29 0.93 11.71
CA GLY A 16 -2.23 2.06 11.57
C GLY A 16 -3.54 1.70 10.88
N TYR A 17 -3.63 0.60 10.12
CA TYR A 17 -4.85 0.28 9.36
C TYR A 17 -6.08 -0.06 10.23
N ASP A 18 -5.88 -0.40 11.50
CA ASP A 18 -6.95 -0.69 12.46
C ASP A 18 -7.56 0.58 13.08
N GLU A 19 -7.03 1.76 12.76
CA GLU A 19 -7.61 3.02 13.22
C GLU A 19 -9.03 3.23 12.65
N PRO A 20 -9.97 3.69 13.49
CA PRO A 20 -11.36 3.89 13.08
C PRO A 20 -11.45 4.91 11.94
N GLY A 21 -12.17 4.56 10.87
CA GLY A 21 -12.38 5.42 9.70
C GLY A 21 -11.39 5.20 8.55
N ILE A 22 -10.19 4.64 8.78
CA ILE A 22 -9.22 4.37 7.69
C ILE A 22 -9.78 3.33 6.71
N ARG A 23 -10.34 2.24 7.24
CA ARG A 23 -10.96 1.20 6.40
C ARG A 23 -12.12 1.76 5.56
N GLU A 24 -12.93 2.64 6.13
CA GLU A 24 -14.05 3.27 5.42
C GLU A 24 -13.56 4.20 4.31
N ALA A 25 -12.54 5.02 4.59
CA ALA A 25 -11.91 5.90 3.61
C ALA A 25 -11.28 5.12 2.46
N VAL A 26 -10.55 4.04 2.75
CA VAL A 26 -9.95 3.16 1.73
C VAL A 26 -11.04 2.49 0.88
N MET A 27 -12.10 1.97 1.50
CA MET A 27 -13.22 1.36 0.77
C MET A 27 -13.94 2.37 -0.12
N ALA A 28 -14.09 3.63 0.31
CA ALA A 28 -14.67 4.70 -0.51
C ALA A 28 -13.79 5.02 -1.74
N MET A 29 -12.46 5.08 -1.57
CA MET A 29 -11.53 5.27 -2.70
C MET A 29 -11.57 4.09 -3.68
N VAL A 30 -11.61 2.85 -3.16
CA VAL A 30 -11.77 1.66 -4.00
C VAL A 30 -13.09 1.72 -4.77
N GLU A 31 -14.19 2.11 -4.11
CA GLU A 31 -15.49 2.24 -4.78
C GLU A 31 -15.45 3.28 -5.90
N GLU A 32 -14.84 4.44 -5.68
CA GLU A 32 -14.67 5.48 -6.70
C GLU A 32 -13.92 4.97 -7.94
N GLU A 33 -12.83 4.23 -7.75
CA GLU A 33 -12.08 3.60 -8.84
C GLU A 33 -12.89 2.50 -9.55
N THR A 34 -13.63 1.66 -8.80
CA THR A 34 -14.50 0.64 -9.42
C THR A 34 -15.68 1.23 -10.21
N ARG A 35 -16.16 2.44 -9.86
CA ARG A 35 -17.16 3.16 -10.65
C ARG A 35 -16.58 3.63 -11.98
N ARG A 36 -15.30 4.02 -12.00
CA ARG A 36 -14.57 4.48 -13.19
C ARG A 36 -14.21 3.33 -14.11
N TYR A 37 -13.82 2.18 -13.55
CA TYR A 37 -13.51 0.96 -14.28
C TYR A 37 -14.51 -0.14 -13.92
N ARG A 38 -15.63 -0.22 -14.66
CA ARG A 38 -16.56 -1.35 -14.50
C ARG A 38 -15.82 -2.64 -14.88
N PRO A 39 -15.69 -3.62 -13.98
CA PRO A 39 -14.98 -4.86 -14.28
C PRO A 39 -15.65 -5.57 -15.47
N THR A 40 -14.92 -5.75 -16.56
CA THR A 40 -15.28 -6.72 -17.61
C THR A 40 -15.09 -8.12 -17.03
N LYS A 41 -15.97 -9.07 -17.36
CA LYS A 41 -15.96 -10.46 -16.83
C LYS A 41 -14.66 -11.26 -17.12
N ASN A 42 -13.72 -10.65 -17.84
CA ASN A 42 -12.44 -11.19 -18.27
C ASN A 42 -11.58 -11.74 -17.12
N TYR A 43 -11.73 -11.22 -15.89
CA TYR A 43 -10.97 -11.74 -14.74
C TYR A 43 -11.34 -13.19 -14.35
N LEU A 44 -12.47 -13.71 -14.84
CA LEU A 44 -12.90 -15.10 -14.61
C LEU A 44 -12.61 -16.04 -15.79
N GLU A 45 -12.05 -15.55 -16.90
CA GLU A 45 -11.82 -16.35 -18.12
C GLU A 45 -10.84 -17.51 -17.92
N HIS A 46 -9.89 -17.35 -17.00
CA HIS A 46 -8.90 -18.38 -16.68
C HIS A 46 -9.47 -19.51 -15.79
N LEU A 47 -10.65 -19.30 -15.20
CA LEU A 47 -11.30 -20.30 -14.36
C LEU A 47 -12.21 -21.19 -15.22
N PRO A 48 -12.24 -22.50 -14.96
CA PRO A 48 -13.19 -23.37 -15.65
C PRO A 48 -14.63 -22.91 -15.34
N GLN A 49 -15.53 -23.09 -16.32
CA GLN A 49 -16.93 -22.76 -16.14
C GLN A 49 -17.51 -23.52 -14.94
N LEU A 50 -18.22 -22.80 -14.07
CA LEU A 50 -18.80 -23.37 -12.86
C LEU A 50 -19.82 -24.46 -13.22
N SER A 51 -19.50 -25.69 -12.87
CA SER A 51 -20.35 -26.86 -13.08
C SER A 51 -21.38 -26.96 -11.94
N LEU A 52 -22.51 -26.27 -12.08
CA LEU A 52 -23.57 -26.26 -11.07
C LEU A 52 -24.20 -27.64 -10.85
N HIS A 53 -24.18 -28.49 -11.88
CA HIS A 53 -24.84 -29.80 -11.90
C HIS A 53 -23.86 -30.99 -11.73
N GLN A 54 -22.59 -30.74 -11.42
CA GLN A 54 -21.54 -31.77 -11.39
C GLN A 54 -21.85 -32.94 -10.45
N PHE A 55 -22.56 -32.67 -9.36
CA PHE A 55 -22.90 -33.64 -8.33
C PHE A 55 -24.38 -34.01 -8.33
N GLU A 56 -25.13 -33.59 -9.36
CA GLU A 56 -26.53 -33.96 -9.46
C GLU A 56 -26.68 -35.41 -9.91
N SER A 57 -27.21 -36.23 -9.02
CA SER A 57 -27.66 -37.57 -9.38
C SER A 57 -28.98 -37.51 -10.16
N GLU A 58 -29.27 -38.56 -10.94
CA GLU A 58 -30.55 -38.67 -11.68
C GLU A 58 -31.78 -38.58 -10.76
N ILE A 59 -31.67 -39.07 -9.53
CA ILE A 59 -32.73 -38.94 -8.51
C ILE A 59 -32.94 -37.47 -8.13
N MET A 60 -31.84 -36.71 -7.93
CA MET A 60 -31.94 -35.28 -7.61
C MET A 60 -32.57 -34.49 -8.75
N LYS A 61 -32.22 -34.78 -10.01
CA LYS A 61 -32.84 -34.15 -11.18
C LYS A 61 -34.35 -34.40 -11.21
N THR A 62 -34.76 -35.65 -11.02
CA THR A 62 -36.17 -36.05 -10.98
C THR A 62 -36.92 -35.33 -9.86
N GLU A 63 -36.33 -35.23 -8.66
CA GLU A 63 -36.91 -34.48 -7.55
C GLU A 63 -36.97 -32.97 -7.79
N PHE A 64 -35.95 -32.39 -8.44
CA PHE A 64 -35.97 -30.97 -8.83
C PHE A 64 -37.06 -30.68 -9.85
N GLU A 65 -37.28 -31.56 -10.84
CA GLU A 65 -38.39 -31.45 -11.79
C GLU A 65 -39.75 -31.56 -11.09
N ARG A 66 -39.90 -32.49 -10.13
CA ARG A 66 -41.10 -32.62 -9.29
C ARG A 66 -41.37 -31.34 -8.49
N LEU A 67 -40.34 -30.76 -7.87
CA LEU A 67 -40.44 -29.52 -7.11
C LEU A 67 -40.77 -28.32 -8.02
N GLN A 68 -40.13 -28.23 -9.20
CA GLN A 68 -40.39 -27.19 -10.19
C GLN A 68 -41.83 -27.24 -10.72
N SER A 69 -42.37 -28.45 -10.92
CA SER A 69 -43.78 -28.70 -11.27
C SER A 69 -44.74 -28.58 -10.08
N ARG A 70 -44.24 -28.29 -8.88
CA ARG A 70 -45.00 -28.15 -7.63
C ARG A 70 -45.85 -29.38 -7.30
N LEU A 71 -45.42 -30.56 -7.75
CA LEU A 71 -46.10 -31.81 -7.44
C LEU A 71 -45.78 -32.21 -5.99
N PRO A 72 -46.77 -32.59 -5.18
CA PRO A 72 -46.52 -33.12 -3.84
C PRO A 72 -45.72 -34.43 -3.91
N MET A 73 -44.98 -34.74 -2.85
CA MET A 73 -44.24 -36.00 -2.76
C MET A 73 -45.23 -37.17 -2.62
N GLU A 74 -44.95 -38.28 -3.29
CA GLU A 74 -45.72 -39.49 -3.09
C GLU A 74 -45.52 -40.01 -1.67
N MET A 75 -46.61 -40.19 -0.94
CA MET A 75 -46.55 -40.72 0.41
C MET A 75 -46.27 -42.23 0.36
N MET A 76 -45.36 -42.71 1.21
CA MET A 76 -45.19 -44.15 1.40
C MET A 76 -46.50 -44.77 1.90
N SER A 77 -46.99 -45.78 1.18
CA SER A 77 -48.15 -46.55 1.61
C SER A 77 -47.77 -47.49 2.76
N MET A 78 -48.38 -47.28 3.93
CA MET A 78 -48.23 -48.18 5.08
C MET A 78 -49.14 -49.41 5.03
N LYS A 79 -50.07 -49.47 4.06
CA LYS A 79 -51.05 -50.58 3.93
C LYS A 79 -50.39 -51.95 3.78
N ARG A 80 -49.17 -52.00 3.22
CA ARG A 80 -48.37 -53.23 3.08
C ARG A 80 -47.92 -53.82 4.43
N TYR A 81 -47.81 -52.99 5.46
CA TYR A 81 -47.35 -53.40 6.80
C TYR A 81 -48.49 -53.64 7.79
N GLU A 82 -49.72 -53.44 7.33
CA GLU A 82 -50.95 -53.69 8.08
C GLU A 82 -51.60 -54.97 7.53
N LEU A 83 -52.40 -55.64 8.35
CA LEU A 83 -53.28 -56.75 7.92
C LEU A 83 -54.73 -56.25 7.83
N PRO A 84 -55.08 -55.37 6.88
CA PRO A 84 -56.45 -54.93 6.73
C PRO A 84 -57.30 -56.10 6.23
N GLN A 85 -58.48 -56.25 6.84
CA GLN A 85 -59.53 -57.07 6.27
C GLN A 85 -60.04 -56.49 4.95
N PRO A 86 -60.62 -57.30 4.05
CA PRO A 86 -61.25 -56.78 2.84
C PRO A 86 -62.29 -55.70 3.19
N PRO A 87 -62.44 -54.65 2.37
CA PRO A 87 -63.47 -53.62 2.59
C PRO A 87 -64.85 -54.25 2.76
N ALA A 88 -65.70 -53.70 3.64
CA ALA A 88 -67.00 -54.28 4.00
C ALA A 88 -67.93 -54.58 2.81
N GLY A 89 -67.77 -53.88 1.67
CA GLY A 89 -68.51 -54.13 0.42
C GLY A 89 -67.88 -55.12 -0.55
N LYS A 90 -66.71 -55.70 -0.22
CA LYS A 90 -65.95 -56.66 -1.06
C LYS A 90 -65.73 -58.01 -0.37
N THR A 91 -66.41 -58.28 0.74
CA THR A 91 -66.23 -59.54 1.50
C THR A 91 -66.69 -60.79 0.76
N THR A 92 -67.42 -60.66 -0.35
CA THR A 92 -67.78 -61.78 -1.24
C THR A 92 -66.85 -61.90 -2.45
N ASP A 93 -65.96 -60.93 -2.66
CA ASP A 93 -65.02 -60.90 -3.77
C ASP A 93 -63.77 -61.70 -3.43
N VAL A 94 -63.62 -62.84 -4.11
CA VAL A 94 -62.49 -63.77 -3.95
C VAL A 94 -61.15 -63.09 -4.23
N ALA A 95 -61.10 -62.12 -5.15
CA ALA A 95 -59.86 -61.42 -5.47
C ALA A 95 -59.36 -60.58 -4.29
N SER A 96 -60.27 -59.89 -3.58
CA SER A 96 -59.93 -59.09 -2.40
C SER A 96 -59.44 -59.95 -1.22
N TRP A 97 -59.97 -61.16 -1.06
CA TRP A 97 -59.47 -62.13 -0.09
C TRP A 97 -58.10 -62.68 -0.48
N SER A 98 -57.89 -62.98 -1.76
CA SER A 98 -56.58 -63.40 -2.26
C SER A 98 -55.51 -62.34 -1.96
N GLU A 99 -55.79 -61.07 -2.21
CA GLU A 99 -54.87 -59.96 -1.92
C GLU A 99 -54.55 -59.86 -0.41
N CYS A 100 -55.55 -60.01 0.46
CA CYS A 100 -55.33 -60.05 1.92
C CYS A 100 -54.48 -61.25 2.35
N VAL A 101 -54.72 -62.44 1.77
CA VAL A 101 -53.93 -63.66 2.03
C VAL A 101 -52.50 -63.48 1.55
N ASP A 102 -52.29 -62.97 0.34
CA ASP A 102 -50.97 -62.72 -0.24
C ASP A 102 -50.19 -61.72 0.63
N ASN A 103 -50.81 -60.63 1.06
CA ASN A 103 -50.21 -59.67 2.00
C ASN A 103 -49.86 -60.33 3.35
N SER A 104 -50.75 -61.17 3.90
CA SER A 104 -50.50 -61.89 5.15
C SER A 104 -49.33 -62.86 5.04
N SER A 105 -49.20 -63.56 3.91
CA SER A 105 -48.11 -64.49 3.63
C SER A 105 -46.78 -63.76 3.50
N ALA A 106 -46.76 -62.63 2.78
CA ALA A 106 -45.59 -61.77 2.67
C ALA A 106 -45.15 -61.23 4.04
N GLN A 107 -46.10 -60.83 4.89
CA GLN A 107 -45.78 -60.37 6.24
C GLN A 107 -45.21 -61.46 7.13
N LEU A 108 -45.73 -62.69 7.06
CA LEU A 108 -45.18 -63.83 7.79
C LEU A 108 -43.70 -64.07 7.44
N GLU A 109 -43.38 -64.07 6.14
CA GLU A 109 -42.00 -64.22 5.65
C GLU A 109 -41.10 -63.03 6.09
N HIS A 110 -41.64 -61.81 6.07
CA HIS A 110 -40.92 -60.65 6.60
C HIS A 110 -40.65 -60.76 8.11
N GLN A 111 -41.58 -61.31 8.90
CA GLN A 111 -41.34 -61.55 10.33
C GLN A 111 -40.28 -62.63 10.54
N ALA A 112 -40.31 -63.73 9.78
CA ALA A 112 -39.27 -64.75 9.83
C ALA A 112 -37.88 -64.16 9.51
N THR A 113 -37.78 -63.35 8.46
CA THR A 113 -36.55 -62.63 8.09
C THR A 113 -36.12 -61.65 9.20
N ARG A 114 -37.07 -60.92 9.79
CA ARG A 114 -36.79 -60.00 10.90
C ARG A 114 -36.21 -60.73 12.10
N ILE A 115 -36.76 -61.89 12.47
CA ILE A 115 -36.24 -62.71 13.56
C ILE A 115 -34.80 -63.14 13.25
N ALA A 116 -34.52 -63.66 12.05
CA ALA A 116 -33.17 -64.03 11.65
C ALA A 116 -32.19 -62.84 11.71
N ASN A 117 -32.59 -61.65 11.25
CA ASN A 117 -31.79 -60.44 11.33
C ASN A 117 -31.54 -59.99 12.78
N LEU A 118 -32.56 -60.08 13.65
CA LEU A 118 -32.44 -59.75 15.07
C LEU A 118 -31.53 -60.74 15.80
N GLU A 119 -31.59 -62.03 15.46
CA GLU A 119 -30.66 -63.04 15.99
C GLU A 119 -29.22 -62.75 15.56
N LEU A 120 -29.00 -62.38 14.29
CA LEU A 120 -27.69 -61.99 13.79
C LEU A 120 -27.17 -60.74 14.52
N MET A 121 -28.03 -59.74 14.69
CA MET A 121 -27.69 -58.51 15.42
C MET A 121 -27.42 -58.78 16.90
N ALA A 122 -28.18 -59.66 17.55
CA ALA A 122 -27.94 -60.04 18.94
C ALA A 122 -26.59 -60.74 19.11
N ARG A 123 -26.17 -61.55 18.13
CA ARG A 123 -24.87 -62.26 18.16
C ARG A 123 -23.67 -61.35 17.88
N TYR A 124 -23.75 -60.49 16.86
CA TYR A 124 -22.58 -59.75 16.36
C TYR A 124 -22.67 -58.23 16.51
N GLY A 125 -23.84 -57.67 16.82
CA GLY A 125 -24.07 -56.23 16.82
C GLY A 125 -23.16 -55.47 17.78
N ALA A 126 -22.95 -55.99 19.00
CA ALA A 126 -22.08 -55.34 19.98
C ALA A 126 -20.62 -55.28 19.51
N GLU A 127 -20.08 -56.38 18.97
CA GLU A 127 -18.70 -56.42 18.48
C GLU A 127 -18.51 -55.61 17.19
N ALA A 128 -19.48 -55.66 16.26
CA ALA A 128 -19.49 -54.82 15.06
C ALA A 128 -19.50 -53.33 15.42
N TRP A 129 -20.31 -52.93 16.41
CA TRP A 129 -20.37 -51.55 16.88
C TRP A 129 -19.07 -51.09 17.53
N LYS A 130 -18.44 -51.93 18.35
CA LYS A 130 -17.11 -51.64 18.91
C LYS A 130 -16.06 -51.46 17.82
N ALA A 131 -16.04 -52.33 16.81
CA ALA A 131 -15.13 -52.23 15.67
C ALA A 131 -15.35 -50.94 14.86
N TYR A 132 -16.61 -50.58 14.62
CA TYR A 132 -16.99 -49.33 13.97
C TYR A 132 -16.53 -48.10 14.78
N ASN A 133 -16.77 -48.08 16.09
CA ASN A 133 -16.28 -47.01 16.97
C ASN A 133 -14.75 -46.91 16.95
N ALA A 134 -14.03 -48.03 16.95
CA ALA A 134 -12.58 -48.03 16.83
C ALA A 134 -12.12 -47.42 15.50
N ALA A 135 -12.82 -47.68 14.39
CA ALA A 135 -12.53 -47.05 13.11
C ALA A 135 -12.79 -45.54 13.14
N LEU A 136 -13.91 -45.10 13.74
CA LEU A 136 -14.21 -43.68 13.90
C LEU A 136 -13.16 -42.96 14.75
N VAL A 137 -12.71 -43.56 15.86
CA VAL A 137 -11.67 -43.01 16.72
C VAL A 137 -10.33 -42.89 15.97
N ARG A 138 -9.96 -43.88 15.14
CA ARG A 138 -8.77 -43.78 14.28
C ARG A 138 -8.88 -42.63 13.29
N MET A 139 -10.03 -42.48 12.63
CA MET A 139 -10.27 -41.39 11.68
C MET A 139 -10.20 -40.02 12.36
N LEU A 140 -10.78 -39.90 13.56
CA LEU A 140 -10.73 -38.69 14.38
C LEU A 140 -9.28 -38.32 14.73
N HIS A 141 -8.48 -39.27 15.21
CA HIS A 141 -7.08 -39.00 15.53
C HIS A 141 -6.26 -38.60 14.29
N GLN A 142 -6.53 -39.22 13.14
CA GLN A 142 -5.88 -38.86 11.88
C GLN A 142 -6.19 -37.42 11.47
N LEU A 143 -7.47 -37.02 11.51
CA LEU A 143 -7.90 -35.66 11.18
C LEU A 143 -7.34 -34.63 12.18
N GLN A 144 -7.33 -34.97 13.48
CA GLN A 144 -6.73 -34.10 14.50
C GLN A 144 -5.22 -33.89 14.27
N ARG A 145 -4.50 -34.95 13.88
CA ARG A 145 -3.08 -34.85 13.53
C ARG A 145 -2.87 -33.95 12.31
N GLN A 146 -3.64 -34.15 11.24
CA GLN A 146 -3.57 -33.30 10.04
C GLN A 146 -3.84 -31.83 10.37
N LEU A 147 -4.83 -31.56 11.22
CA LEU A 147 -5.12 -30.21 11.69
C LEU A 147 -3.97 -29.60 12.51
N GLN A 148 -3.35 -30.39 13.39
CA GLN A 148 -2.18 -29.94 14.16
C GLN A 148 -0.98 -29.64 13.26
N ASP A 149 -0.72 -30.49 12.27
CA ASP A 149 0.38 -30.30 11.32
C ASP A 149 0.14 -29.05 10.46
N LEU A 150 -1.08 -28.86 9.95
CA LEU A 150 -1.45 -27.64 9.21
C LEU A 150 -1.33 -26.37 10.07
N ARG A 151 -1.70 -26.43 11.36
CA ARG A 151 -1.51 -25.30 12.28
C ARG A 151 -0.04 -24.96 12.47
N LYS A 152 0.85 -25.96 12.55
CA LYS A 152 2.30 -25.73 12.63
C LYS A 152 2.82 -25.10 11.35
N GLU A 153 2.40 -25.57 10.19
CA GLU A 153 2.78 -24.99 8.89
C GLU A 153 2.34 -23.52 8.79
N ILE A 154 1.10 -23.21 9.17
CA ILE A 154 0.60 -21.83 9.22
C ILE A 154 1.44 -20.97 10.17
N GLN A 155 1.77 -21.49 11.36
CA GLN A 155 2.59 -20.78 12.34
C GLN A 155 4.01 -20.53 11.82
N GLU A 156 4.63 -21.51 11.17
CA GLU A 156 5.96 -21.38 10.57
C GLU A 156 5.97 -20.30 9.49
N VAL A 157 5.00 -20.32 8.58
CA VAL A 157 4.86 -19.28 7.54
C VAL A 157 4.66 -17.90 8.17
N ASN A 158 3.79 -17.78 9.18
CA ASN A 158 3.56 -16.52 9.87
C ASN A 158 4.82 -16.04 10.62
N TRP A 159 5.59 -16.95 11.21
CA TRP A 159 6.83 -16.62 11.87
C TRP A 159 7.87 -16.10 10.87
N GLN A 160 8.08 -16.81 9.75
CA GLN A 160 8.99 -16.38 8.68
C GLN A 160 8.59 -15.01 8.11
N ARG A 161 7.29 -14.78 7.86
CA ARG A 161 6.77 -13.47 7.44
C ARG A 161 7.07 -12.41 8.47
N LYS A 162 6.76 -12.66 9.75
CA LYS A 162 7.01 -11.70 10.83
C LYS A 162 8.49 -11.32 10.90
N THR A 163 9.39 -12.30 10.89
CA THR A 163 10.84 -12.07 10.94
C THR A 163 11.30 -11.20 9.75
N THR A 164 10.91 -11.58 8.53
CA THR A 164 11.28 -10.83 7.31
C THR A 164 10.76 -9.39 7.36
N GLN A 165 9.50 -9.20 7.78
CA GLN A 165 8.90 -7.88 7.89
C GLN A 165 9.52 -7.04 9.01
N THR A 166 9.89 -7.64 10.14
CA THR A 166 10.59 -6.92 11.22
C THR A 166 11.98 -6.45 10.79
N GLU A 167 12.74 -7.29 10.08
CA GLU A 167 14.04 -6.91 9.53
C GLU A 167 13.92 -5.80 8.48
N ALA A 168 12.93 -5.89 7.59
CA ALA A 168 12.64 -4.83 6.63
C ALA A 168 12.18 -3.53 7.32
N GLY A 169 11.32 -3.63 8.34
CA GLY A 169 10.85 -2.51 9.13
C GLY A 169 11.96 -1.78 9.88
N GLU A 170 12.94 -2.49 10.42
CA GLU A 170 14.13 -1.90 11.04
C GLU A 170 14.96 -1.11 10.01
N LYS A 171 15.16 -1.67 8.80
CA LYS A 171 15.85 -0.97 7.70
C LYS A 171 15.09 0.29 7.29
N LEU A 172 13.76 0.22 7.17
CA LEU A 172 12.91 1.37 6.84
C LEU A 172 13.05 2.48 7.89
N LYS A 173 12.99 2.13 9.18
CA LYS A 173 13.19 3.10 10.27
C LYS A 173 14.58 3.76 10.22
N HIS A 174 15.62 2.99 9.92
CA HIS A 174 16.97 3.53 9.78
C HIS A 174 17.08 4.49 8.58
N LEU A 175 16.51 4.11 7.44
CA LEU A 175 16.48 4.95 6.24
C LEU A 175 15.67 6.23 6.47
N GLU A 176 14.53 6.14 7.15
CA GLU A 176 13.72 7.30 7.52
C GLU A 176 14.49 8.25 8.44
N ALA A 177 15.13 7.74 9.49
CA ALA A 177 15.95 8.56 10.39
C ALA A 177 17.13 9.21 9.66
N SER A 178 17.80 8.47 8.77
CA SER A 178 18.88 9.01 7.94
C SER A 178 18.37 10.10 7.01
N TRP A 179 17.21 9.90 6.38
CA TRP A 179 16.57 10.88 5.52
C TRP A 179 16.22 12.16 6.30
N VAL A 180 15.57 12.06 7.46
CA VAL A 180 15.25 13.22 8.32
C VAL A 180 16.53 13.96 8.75
N SER A 181 17.59 13.23 9.09
CA SER A 181 18.88 13.82 9.46
C SER A 181 19.53 14.56 8.29
N LEU A 182 19.53 13.97 7.09
CA LEU A 182 20.08 14.59 5.88
C LEU A 182 19.30 15.84 5.48
N VAL A 183 17.96 15.78 5.52
CA VAL A 183 17.11 16.93 5.22
C VAL A 183 17.33 18.04 6.24
N SER A 184 17.36 17.73 7.53
CA SER A 184 17.66 18.70 8.60
C SER A 184 19.03 19.34 8.42
N LYS A 185 20.05 18.53 8.10
CA LYS A 185 21.41 19.02 7.89
C LYS A 185 21.52 19.92 6.65
N ASN A 186 20.85 19.55 5.55
CA ASN A 186 20.78 20.41 4.37
C ASN A 186 20.11 21.75 4.70
N PHE A 187 19.02 21.72 5.47
CA PHE A 187 18.36 22.94 5.93
C PHE A 187 19.27 23.80 6.82
N GLU A 188 20.01 23.21 7.75
CA GLU A 188 21.00 23.92 8.59
C GLU A 188 22.11 24.56 7.75
N ILE A 189 22.61 23.85 6.73
CA ILE A 189 23.63 24.36 5.81
C ILE A 189 23.07 25.54 5.00
N GLU A 190 21.88 25.39 4.39
CA GLU A 190 21.24 26.47 3.63
C GLU A 190 21.03 27.71 4.49
N ARG A 191 20.56 27.52 5.74
CA ARG A 191 20.41 28.61 6.69
C ARG A 191 21.75 29.30 6.99
N ALA A 192 22.82 28.53 7.25
CA ALA A 192 24.14 29.08 7.53
C ALA A 192 24.72 29.82 6.30
N CYS A 193 24.49 29.32 5.09
CA CYS A 193 24.86 30.02 3.85
C CYS A 193 24.15 31.38 3.74
N VAL A 194 22.85 31.43 4.00
CA VAL A 194 22.09 32.69 3.98
C VAL A 194 22.56 33.68 5.06
N GLU A 195 22.93 33.19 6.25
CA GLU A 195 23.50 34.04 7.31
C GLU A 195 24.88 34.58 6.90
N LEU A 196 25.76 33.74 6.34
CA LEU A 196 27.07 34.16 5.83
C LEU A 196 26.97 35.13 4.65
N GLU A 197 26.04 34.92 3.72
CA GLU A 197 25.78 35.84 2.60
C GLU A 197 25.38 37.23 3.11
N LYS A 198 24.57 37.30 4.18
CA LYS A 198 24.22 38.58 4.83
C LYS A 198 25.44 39.23 5.47
N GLU A 199 26.27 38.47 6.18
CA GLU A 199 27.51 38.98 6.79
C GLU A 199 28.49 39.50 5.74
N ILE A 200 28.68 38.76 4.64
CA ILE A 200 29.51 39.19 3.51
C ILE A 200 28.97 40.49 2.92
N ALA A 201 27.67 40.59 2.67
CA ALA A 201 27.05 41.81 2.13
C ALA A 201 27.26 43.03 3.04
N VAL A 202 27.20 42.86 4.37
CA VAL A 202 27.48 43.92 5.35
C VAL A 202 28.96 44.32 5.30
N LEU A 203 29.88 43.35 5.28
CA LEU A 203 31.31 43.61 5.22
C LEU A 203 31.73 44.28 3.91
N GLU A 204 31.14 43.90 2.78
CA GLU A 204 31.34 44.54 1.48
C GLU A 204 30.88 46.00 1.50
N ALA A 205 29.71 46.28 2.09
CA ALA A 205 29.22 47.65 2.24
C ALA A 205 30.15 48.51 3.13
N ASP A 206 30.63 47.96 4.25
CA ASP A 206 31.58 48.62 5.14
C ASP A 206 32.94 48.87 4.47
N TYR A 207 33.42 47.91 3.67
CA TYR A 207 34.65 48.05 2.90
C TYR A 207 34.52 49.15 1.85
N ASP A 208 33.40 49.21 1.13
CA ASP A 208 33.11 50.26 0.15
C ASP A 208 33.01 51.64 0.79
N LEU A 209 32.42 51.75 1.98
CA LEU A 209 32.37 53.00 2.75
C LEU A 209 33.79 53.45 3.15
N LYS A 210 34.62 52.54 3.68
CA LYS A 210 36.01 52.83 4.02
C LYS A 210 36.84 53.22 2.79
N ARG A 211 36.63 52.55 1.65
CA ARG A 211 37.32 52.85 0.39
C ARG A 211 36.95 54.25 -0.12
N LYS A 212 35.66 54.61 -0.09
CA LYS A 212 35.19 55.96 -0.43
C LYS A 212 35.74 57.02 0.53
N ALA A 213 35.82 56.73 1.83
CA ALA A 213 36.41 57.63 2.81
C ALA A 213 37.92 57.87 2.56
N LEU A 214 38.67 56.82 2.21
CA LEU A 214 40.08 56.92 1.84
C LEU A 214 40.29 57.72 0.55
N GLN A 215 39.45 57.48 -0.48
CA GLN A 215 39.48 58.29 -1.71
C GLN A 215 39.15 59.76 -1.43
N ASN A 216 38.15 60.04 -0.60
CA ASN A 216 37.81 61.41 -0.20
C ASN A 216 38.93 62.09 0.59
N GLN A 217 39.63 61.36 1.48
CA GLN A 217 40.81 61.89 2.18
C GLN A 217 41.95 62.20 1.21
N GLN A 218 42.27 61.30 0.27
CA GLN A 218 43.28 61.55 -0.76
C GLN A 218 42.92 62.74 -1.67
N SER A 219 41.64 62.89 -2.00
CA SER A 219 41.11 64.02 -2.79
C SER A 219 41.23 65.33 -2.02
N GLN A 220 40.94 65.31 -0.71
CA GLN A 220 41.11 66.47 0.17
C GLN A 220 42.59 66.82 0.36
N GLU A 221 43.47 65.85 0.52
CA GLU A 221 44.92 66.07 0.61
C GLU A 221 45.49 66.64 -0.69
N GLN A 222 45.07 66.13 -1.85
CA GLN A 222 45.43 66.70 -3.15
C GLN A 222 44.89 68.13 -3.33
N SER A 223 43.66 68.41 -2.90
CA SER A 223 43.09 69.77 -2.95
C SER A 223 43.80 70.75 -2.01
N LYS A 224 44.24 70.30 -0.83
CA LYS A 224 45.06 71.08 0.11
C LYS A 224 46.48 71.28 -0.41
N ALA A 225 47.08 70.26 -1.03
CA ALA A 225 48.38 70.37 -1.69
C ALA A 225 48.32 71.36 -2.86
N ALA A 226 47.27 71.28 -3.69
CA ALA A 226 47.03 72.22 -4.79
C ALA A 226 46.82 73.65 -4.27
N SER A 227 46.03 73.88 -3.21
CA SER A 227 45.82 75.23 -2.66
C SER A 227 47.07 75.78 -1.95
N THR A 228 47.92 74.92 -1.39
CA THR A 228 49.21 75.32 -0.79
C THR A 228 50.24 75.65 -1.88
N GLN A 229 50.22 74.92 -3.00
CA GLN A 229 51.05 75.21 -4.17
C GLN A 229 50.60 76.52 -4.85
N ASP A 230 49.30 76.71 -5.09
CA ASP A 230 48.74 77.96 -5.63
C ASP A 230 49.06 79.19 -4.75
N ARG A 231 49.12 79.00 -3.43
CA ARG A 231 49.50 80.04 -2.48
C ARG A 231 51.00 80.36 -2.54
N LYS A 232 51.86 79.35 -2.71
CA LYS A 232 53.29 79.53 -2.94
C LYS A 232 53.59 80.17 -4.30
N ASP A 233 52.89 79.76 -5.35
CA ASP A 233 53.05 80.32 -6.70
C ASP A 233 52.58 81.79 -6.75
N LYS A 234 51.55 82.16 -5.98
CA LYS A 234 51.16 83.57 -5.78
C LYS A 234 52.18 84.38 -4.97
N GLU A 235 52.75 83.83 -3.90
CA GLU A 235 53.83 84.49 -3.14
C GLU A 235 55.12 84.64 -3.96
N GLN A 236 55.36 83.73 -4.91
CA GLN A 236 56.52 83.77 -5.81
C GLN A 236 56.32 84.76 -6.97
N ALA A 237 55.10 84.84 -7.53
CA ALA A 237 54.73 85.89 -8.49
C ALA A 237 54.68 87.31 -7.87
N GLU A 238 54.41 87.42 -6.57
CA GLU A 238 54.47 88.69 -5.83
C GLU A 238 55.92 89.10 -5.53
N LYS A 239 56.85 88.13 -5.35
CA LYS A 239 58.30 88.41 -5.29
C LYS A 239 58.90 88.78 -6.64
N GLU A 240 58.52 88.11 -7.72
CA GLU A 240 58.97 88.49 -9.07
C GLU A 240 58.46 89.88 -9.49
N ARG A 241 57.25 90.31 -9.05
CA ARG A 241 56.78 91.69 -9.24
C ARG A 241 57.51 92.75 -8.40
N VAL A 242 58.15 92.36 -7.31
CA VAL A 242 58.98 93.27 -6.51
C VAL A 242 60.40 93.35 -7.10
N ASP A 243 60.91 92.27 -7.71
CA ASP A 243 62.22 92.26 -8.38
C ASP A 243 62.20 92.95 -9.76
N ASP A 244 61.08 92.91 -10.52
CA ASP A 244 60.94 93.60 -11.82
C ASP A 244 60.74 95.12 -11.71
N ALA A 245 60.55 95.66 -10.50
CA ALA A 245 60.49 97.12 -10.27
C ALA A 245 61.89 97.76 -10.08
N ASP A 246 62.94 96.97 -9.87
CA ASP A 246 64.31 97.46 -9.60
C ASP A 246 65.32 97.19 -10.76
N GLN A 247 64.89 96.63 -11.90
CA GLN A 247 65.76 96.40 -13.07
C GLN A 247 65.15 96.89 -14.39
N ALA A 248 64.77 98.17 -14.46
CA ALA A 248 64.49 98.84 -15.73
C ALA A 248 65.03 100.28 -15.76
N GLN A 249 66.33 100.43 -15.61
CA GLN A 249 67.05 101.59 -16.11
C GLN A 249 68.43 101.15 -16.60
N VAL A 250 68.81 101.63 -17.79
CA VAL A 250 70.17 101.68 -18.38
C VAL A 250 70.41 100.76 -19.60
N ILE A 251 70.20 101.38 -20.78
CA ILE A 251 70.90 101.26 -22.09
C ILE A 251 70.44 100.10 -23.01
N GLY A 252 70.00 100.27 -24.26
CA GLY A 252 70.10 101.39 -25.22
C GLY A 252 71.02 101.07 -26.40
N GLU A 253 70.44 100.55 -27.51
CA GLU A 253 70.87 100.61 -28.93
C GLU A 253 72.23 99.92 -29.32
N THR A 254 72.48 99.34 -30.50
CA THR A 254 72.02 99.63 -31.88
C THR A 254 72.36 98.49 -32.88
N GLN A 255 71.56 98.36 -33.96
CA GLN A 255 71.93 98.00 -35.36
C GLN A 255 72.42 96.58 -35.73
N GLN A 256 72.14 95.97 -36.89
CA GLN A 256 71.27 96.22 -38.06
C GLN A 256 71.35 94.96 -38.98
N VAL A 257 70.20 94.56 -39.55
CA VAL A 257 69.95 94.19 -40.98
C VAL A 257 70.53 92.89 -41.60
N VAL A 258 69.72 92.39 -42.56
CA VAL A 258 69.91 91.43 -43.68
C VAL A 258 68.95 90.21 -43.51
N THR A 259 67.69 90.25 -43.98
CA THR A 259 67.14 89.86 -45.33
C THR A 259 67.49 88.41 -45.73
N GLU A 260 66.69 87.50 -46.29
CA GLU A 260 65.30 87.40 -46.81
C GLU A 260 65.11 85.90 -47.22
N VAL A 261 63.90 85.51 -47.67
CA VAL A 261 63.53 84.28 -48.43
C VAL A 261 63.31 83.00 -47.58
N ASP A 262 62.20 82.26 -47.57
CA ASP A 262 60.97 82.09 -48.39
C ASP A 262 59.71 82.04 -47.49
#